data_AF-A0A6V8PL49-F1
#
_entry.id   AF-A0A6V8PL49-F1
#
_cell.length_a   1.000
_cell.length_b   1.000
_cell.length_c   1.000
_cell.angle_alpha   90.00
_cell.angle_beta   90.00
_cell.angle_gamma   90.00
#
_symmetry.space_group_name_H-M   'P 1'
#
loop_
_entity.id
_entity.type
_entity.pdbx_description
1 polymer ?
#
loop_
_entity_poly.entity_id
_entity_poly.type
_entity_poly.pdbx_seq_one_letter_code
_entity_poly.pdbx_strand_id
1 'polypeptide(L)'
;METKTWDLRDRLFTQLSGGEKQRVVIAQALAQRSQILLLDEPTSHLDISYQIETMELVHKKSEEGITVIAVLHDINLAAQYCQKVLLLSDGEPFAYGKTEEVLTREKIGFVYGVEVSVNRSPVTGRVYVTPISKRWRYKEALSGSRMVHLICGGNSGGGLMHKLREQGFGVSAGVINVLDSDHETAQSLDIPVVSEAPFSSISE
;
A
#
# COMPACT_ATOMS: atom_id res chain seq x y z
N MET A 1 -11.14 29.88 -6.56
CA MET A 1 -11.44 28.74 -7.47
C MET A 1 -10.91 27.48 -6.83
N GLU A 2 -11.65 26.38 -6.90
CA GLU A 2 -11.36 25.12 -6.18
C GLU A 2 -10.08 24.41 -6.64
N THR A 3 -9.52 24.79 -7.79
CA THR A 3 -8.27 24.25 -8.33
C THR A 3 -7.02 25.03 -7.90
N LYS A 4 -7.15 26.08 -7.07
CA LYS A 4 -6.04 26.97 -6.64
C LYS A 4 -5.22 27.58 -7.81
N THR A 5 -5.81 27.73 -8.99
CA THR A 5 -5.13 28.22 -10.20
C THR A 5 -5.17 29.73 -10.38
N TRP A 6 -5.91 30.46 -9.54
CA TRP A 6 -6.11 31.91 -9.69
C TRP A 6 -4.82 32.73 -9.58
N ASP A 7 -3.86 32.25 -8.79
CA ASP A 7 -2.55 32.87 -8.61
C ASP A 7 -1.62 32.64 -9.81
N LEU A 8 -2.01 31.74 -10.73
CA LEU A 8 -1.27 31.42 -11.94
C LEU A 8 -1.79 32.16 -13.17
N ARG A 9 -2.87 32.94 -13.04
CA ARG A 9 -3.61 33.53 -14.18
C ARG A 9 -2.77 34.40 -15.13
N ASP A 10 -1.72 35.02 -14.60
CA ASP A 10 -0.84 35.94 -15.33
C ASP A 10 0.46 35.26 -15.82
N ARG A 11 0.67 33.98 -15.51
CA ARG A 11 1.86 33.20 -15.91
C ARG A 11 1.60 32.43 -17.20
N LEU A 12 2.61 32.36 -18.07
CA LEU A 12 2.50 31.53 -19.28
C LEU A 12 2.49 30.06 -18.92
N PHE A 13 1.67 29.26 -19.61
CA PHE A 13 1.57 27.81 -19.39
C PHE A 13 2.94 27.10 -19.44
N THR A 14 3.82 27.55 -20.33
CA THR A 14 5.18 27.01 -20.48
C THR A 14 6.07 27.24 -19.26
N GLN A 15 5.77 28.25 -18.44
CA GLN A 15 6.50 28.62 -17.22
C GLN A 15 5.99 27.91 -15.96
N LEU A 16 4.94 27.10 -16.08
CA LEU A 16 4.35 26.37 -14.96
C LEU A 16 5.11 25.07 -14.66
N SER A 17 5.20 24.71 -13.39
CA SER A 17 5.69 23.39 -12.95
C SER A 17 4.74 22.27 -13.41
N GLY A 18 5.16 21.01 -13.33
CA GLY A 18 4.30 19.87 -13.70
C GLY A 18 2.96 19.87 -12.96
N GLY A 19 2.98 20.04 -11.64
CA GLY A 19 1.77 20.11 -10.81
C GLY A 19 0.90 21.32 -11.10
N GLU A 20 1.51 22.48 -11.37
CA GLU A 20 0.78 23.67 -11.77
C GLU A 20 0.07 23.47 -13.12
N LYS A 21 0.77 22.90 -14.12
CA LYS A 21 0.18 22.56 -15.42
C LYS A 21 -0.99 21.61 -15.26
N GLN A 22 -0.83 20.56 -14.46
CA GLN A 22 -1.88 19.57 -14.22
C GLN A 22 -3.14 20.21 -13.63
N ARG A 23 -3.00 21.06 -12.61
CA ARG A 23 -4.15 21.78 -12.03
C ARG A 23 -4.82 22.72 -13.01
N VAL A 24 -4.05 23.40 -13.87
CA VAL A 24 -4.61 24.25 -14.93
C VAL A 24 -5.40 23.43 -15.95
N VAL A 25 -4.88 22.28 -16.38
CA VAL A 25 -5.59 21.37 -17.29
C VAL A 25 -6.89 20.85 -16.68
N ILE A 26 -6.85 20.41 -15.42
CA ILE A 26 -8.06 19.96 -14.70
C ILE A 26 -9.05 21.12 -14.54
N ALA A 27 -8.57 22.32 -14.17
CA ALA A 27 -9.42 23.51 -14.07
C ALA A 27 -10.09 23.85 -15.40
N GLN A 28 -9.35 23.75 -16.51
CA GLN A 28 -9.87 23.96 -17.86
C GLN A 28 -10.96 22.94 -18.20
N ALA A 29 -10.73 21.65 -17.92
CA ALA A 29 -11.74 20.60 -18.14
C ALA A 29 -13.00 20.81 -17.28
N LEU A 30 -12.85 21.21 -16.02
CA LEU A 30 -13.98 21.49 -15.12
C LEU A 30 -14.76 22.74 -15.53
N ALA A 31 -14.08 23.77 -16.04
CA ALA A 31 -14.72 25.00 -16.50
C ALA A 31 -15.71 24.77 -17.67
N GLN A 32 -15.53 23.69 -18.42
CA GLN A 32 -16.43 23.27 -19.51
C GLN A 32 -17.76 22.69 -19.00
N ARG A 33 -17.96 22.53 -17.68
CA ARG A 33 -19.12 21.88 -17.06
C ARG A 33 -19.33 20.44 -17.54
N SER A 34 -18.23 19.73 -17.79
CA SER A 34 -18.23 18.35 -18.24
C SER A 34 -18.85 17.43 -17.20
N GLN A 35 -19.76 16.55 -17.64
CA GLN A 35 -20.37 15.53 -16.78
C GLN A 35 -19.46 14.30 -16.62
N ILE A 36 -18.51 14.11 -17.54
CA ILE A 36 -17.54 13.01 -17.54
C ILE A 36 -16.14 13.60 -17.69
N LEU A 37 -15.22 13.16 -16.85
CA LEU A 37 -13.81 13.52 -16.88
C LEU A 37 -12.96 12.26 -17.13
N LEU A 38 -12.25 12.23 -18.25
CA LEU A 38 -11.28 11.19 -18.57
C LEU A 38 -9.88 11.72 -18.25
N LEU A 39 -9.16 11.01 -17.39
CA LEU A 39 -7.82 11.38 -16.93
C LEU A 39 -6.82 10.29 -17.29
N ASP A 40 -5.90 10.61 -18.19
CA ASP A 40 -4.79 9.73 -18.53
C ASP A 40 -3.59 10.07 -17.66
N GLU A 41 -3.20 9.15 -16.78
CA GLU A 41 -2.11 9.28 -15.80
C GLU A 41 -2.02 10.65 -15.10
N PRO A 42 -3.07 11.11 -14.39
CA PRO A 42 -3.15 12.49 -13.91
C PRO A 42 -2.12 12.86 -12.83
N THR A 43 -1.38 11.87 -12.32
CA THR A 43 -0.40 11.99 -11.24
C THR A 43 1.04 11.80 -11.72
N SER A 44 1.23 11.57 -13.01
CA SER A 44 2.54 11.34 -13.62
C SER A 44 3.44 12.58 -13.49
N HIS A 45 4.72 12.38 -13.17
CA HIS A 45 5.72 13.44 -12.97
C HIS A 45 5.41 14.44 -11.84
N LEU A 46 4.46 14.13 -10.95
CA LEU A 46 4.15 14.93 -9.76
C LEU A 46 4.85 14.36 -8.53
N ASP A 47 5.24 15.23 -7.60
CA ASP A 47 5.60 14.79 -6.25
C ASP A 47 4.37 14.31 -5.48
N ILE A 48 4.61 13.57 -4.40
CA ILE A 48 3.57 12.93 -3.59
C ILE A 48 2.51 13.95 -3.12
N SER A 49 2.93 15.16 -2.74
CA SER A 49 2.01 16.19 -2.27
C SER A 49 1.05 16.62 -3.39
N TYR A 50 1.57 16.89 -4.59
CA TYR A 50 0.72 17.28 -5.72
C TYR A 50 -0.12 16.12 -6.27
N GLN A 51 0.34 14.87 -6.18
CA GLN A 51 -0.47 13.71 -6.51
C GLN A 51 -1.71 13.63 -5.62
N ILE A 52 -1.52 13.77 -4.30
CA ILE A 52 -2.60 13.77 -3.31
C ILE A 52 -3.57 14.93 -3.56
N GLU A 53 -3.08 16.17 -3.69
CA GLU A 53 -3.94 17.32 -3.95
C GLU A 53 -4.79 17.14 -5.23
N THR A 54 -4.18 16.58 -6.28
CA THR A 54 -4.85 16.33 -7.56
C THR A 54 -5.95 15.27 -7.41
N MET A 55 -5.63 14.16 -6.76
CA MET A 55 -6.60 13.08 -6.55
C MET A 55 -7.74 13.48 -5.60
N GLU A 56 -7.47 14.28 -4.57
CA GLU A 56 -8.50 14.85 -3.68
C GLU A 56 -9.46 15.76 -4.43
N LEU A 57 -8.94 16.65 -5.28
CA LEU A 57 -9.76 17.52 -6.12
C LEU A 57 -10.69 16.70 -7.02
N VAL A 58 -10.13 15.71 -7.72
CA VAL A 58 -10.87 14.85 -8.63
C VAL A 58 -11.92 14.02 -7.88
N HIS A 59 -11.56 13.50 -6.70
CA HIS A 59 -12.48 12.74 -5.84
C HIS A 59 -13.67 13.59 -5.40
N LYS A 60 -13.41 14.80 -4.89
CA LYS A 60 -14.46 15.76 -4.50
C LYS A 60 -15.41 16.06 -5.67
N LYS A 61 -14.86 16.26 -6.87
CA LYS A 61 -15.67 16.51 -8.07
C LYS A 61 -16.55 15.32 -8.43
N SER A 62 -16.06 14.10 -8.17
CA SER A 62 -16.86 12.91 -8.34
C SER A 62 -18.01 12.84 -7.34
N GLU A 63 -17.79 13.21 -6.08
CA GLU A 63 -18.83 13.30 -5.06
C GLU A 63 -19.90 14.36 -5.39
N GLU A 64 -19.52 15.42 -6.11
CA GLU A 64 -20.43 16.45 -6.62
C GLU A 64 -21.21 16.01 -7.88
N GLY A 65 -21.03 14.78 -8.36
CA GLY A 65 -21.83 14.18 -9.44
C GLY A 65 -21.13 14.09 -10.80
N ILE A 66 -19.85 14.43 -10.91
CA ILE A 66 -19.07 14.21 -12.14
C ILE A 66 -18.63 12.74 -12.20
N THR A 67 -18.81 12.08 -13.34
CA THR A 67 -18.22 10.76 -13.55
C THR A 67 -16.75 10.91 -13.88
N VAL A 68 -15.86 10.30 -13.11
CA VAL A 68 -14.41 10.33 -13.37
C VAL A 68 -13.94 8.94 -13.76
N ILE A 69 -13.19 8.86 -14.86
CA ILE A 69 -12.44 7.66 -15.26
C ILE A 69 -10.97 8.07 -15.31
N ALA A 70 -10.14 7.43 -14.49
CA ALA A 70 -8.72 7.74 -14.40
C ALA A 70 -7.88 6.47 -14.65
N VAL A 71 -6.84 6.61 -15.48
CA VAL A 71 -5.78 5.61 -15.63
C VAL A 71 -4.72 5.88 -14.58
N LEU A 72 -4.51 4.93 -13.67
CA LEU A 72 -3.59 5.06 -12.53
C LEU A 72 -2.63 3.86 -12.50
N HIS A 73 -1.34 4.14 -12.35
CA HIS A 73 -0.31 3.11 -12.17
C HIS A 73 -0.03 2.79 -10.70
N ASP A 74 -0.42 3.68 -9.79
CA ASP A 74 -0.28 3.46 -8.35
C ASP A 74 -1.56 2.81 -7.80
N ILE A 75 -1.43 1.55 -7.38
CA ILE A 75 -2.53 0.75 -6.83
C ILE A 75 -3.07 1.37 -5.54
N ASN A 76 -2.22 1.99 -4.71
CA ASN A 76 -2.66 2.60 -3.45
C ASN A 76 -3.41 3.91 -3.68
N LEU A 77 -3.05 4.71 -4.70
CA LEU A 77 -3.87 5.84 -5.12
C LEU A 77 -5.24 5.37 -5.63
N ALA A 78 -5.29 4.34 -6.48
CA ALA A 78 -6.56 3.77 -6.93
C ALA A 78 -7.39 3.25 -5.74
N ALA A 79 -6.76 2.54 -4.82
CA ALA A 79 -7.39 2.03 -3.61
C ALA A 79 -7.99 3.13 -2.72
N GLN A 80 -7.30 4.27 -2.64
CA GLN A 80 -7.67 5.37 -1.78
C GLN A 80 -8.75 6.28 -2.37
N TYR A 81 -8.82 6.46 -3.69
CA TYR A 81 -9.69 7.47 -4.29
C TYR A 81 -10.80 6.90 -5.18
N CYS A 82 -10.65 5.70 -5.73
CA CYS A 82 -11.65 5.11 -6.63
C CYS A 82 -12.68 4.25 -5.87
N GLN A 83 -13.94 4.33 -6.26
CA GLN A 83 -15.01 3.46 -5.74
C GLN A 83 -15.06 2.10 -6.48
N LYS A 84 -14.70 2.11 -7.76
CA LYS A 84 -14.60 0.93 -8.61
C LYS A 84 -13.27 0.95 -9.35
N VAL A 85 -12.73 -0.23 -9.63
CA VAL A 85 -11.47 -0.41 -10.37
C VAL A 85 -11.68 -1.41 -11.48
N LEU A 86 -11.09 -1.13 -12.64
CA LEU A 86 -10.88 -2.08 -13.72
C LEU A 86 -9.39 -2.42 -13.76
N LEU A 87 -9.04 -3.67 -13.48
CA LEU A 87 -7.70 -4.19 -13.73
C LEU A 87 -7.61 -4.69 -15.18
N LEU A 88 -6.55 -4.29 -15.86
CA LEU A 88 -6.19 -4.75 -17.19
C LEU A 88 -4.98 -5.69 -17.09
N SER A 89 -4.97 -6.76 -17.89
CA SER A 89 -3.82 -7.67 -18.08
C SER A 89 -3.70 -7.97 -19.56
N ASP A 90 -2.49 -7.85 -20.13
CA ASP A 90 -2.23 -8.17 -21.54
C ASP A 90 -3.16 -7.46 -22.54
N GLY A 91 -3.56 -6.23 -22.23
CA GLY A 91 -4.48 -5.42 -23.04
C GLY A 91 -5.97 -5.74 -22.85
N GLU A 92 -6.32 -6.74 -22.05
CA GLU A 92 -7.70 -7.20 -21.85
C GLU A 92 -8.22 -6.90 -20.42
N PRO A 93 -9.53 -6.65 -20.25
CA PRO A 93 -10.18 -6.59 -18.94
C PRO A 93 -9.99 -7.88 -18.14
N PHE A 94 -9.28 -7.80 -17.01
CA PHE A 94 -9.09 -8.93 -16.11
C PHE A 94 -10.17 -8.98 -15.02
N ALA A 95 -10.44 -7.85 -14.35
CA ALA A 95 -11.45 -7.78 -13.30
C ALA A 95 -12.00 -6.36 -13.16
N TYR A 96 -13.32 -6.24 -12.99
CA TYR A 96 -14.02 -4.97 -12.74
C TYR A 96 -15.03 -5.11 -11.61
N GLY A 97 -15.11 -4.13 -10.72
CA GLY A 97 -15.98 -4.19 -9.55
C GLY A 97 -15.63 -3.13 -8.52
N LYS A 98 -16.15 -3.26 -7.30
CA LYS A 98 -15.73 -2.38 -6.21
C LYS A 98 -14.24 -2.55 -5.93
N THR A 99 -13.59 -1.48 -5.55
CA THR A 99 -12.14 -1.44 -5.29
C THR A 99 -11.68 -2.58 -4.38
N GLU A 100 -12.37 -2.84 -3.27
CA GLU A 100 -12.03 -3.90 -2.31
C GLU A 100 -12.29 -5.34 -2.82
N GLU A 101 -13.21 -5.51 -3.78
CA GLU A 101 -13.51 -6.80 -4.40
C GLU A 101 -12.50 -7.13 -5.52
N VAL A 102 -11.90 -6.10 -6.12
CA VAL A 102 -10.95 -6.20 -7.24
C VAL A 102 -9.50 -6.22 -6.77
N LEU A 103 -9.14 -5.36 -5.81
CA LEU A 103 -7.78 -5.25 -5.29
C LEU A 103 -7.52 -6.30 -4.20
N THR A 104 -7.51 -7.59 -4.58
CA THR A 104 -7.19 -8.71 -3.69
C THR A 104 -5.76 -9.20 -3.91
N ARG A 105 -5.19 -9.88 -2.91
CA ARG A 105 -3.84 -10.49 -3.00
C ARG A 105 -3.69 -11.33 -4.26
N GLU A 106 -4.65 -12.21 -4.53
CA GLU A 106 -4.62 -13.15 -5.65
C GLU A 106 -4.63 -12.43 -7.00
N LYS A 107 -5.56 -11.47 -7.17
CA LYS A 107 -5.73 -10.73 -8.43
C LYS A 107 -4.54 -9.83 -8.72
N ILE A 108 -4.06 -9.09 -7.71
CA ILE A 108 -2.87 -8.23 -7.84
C ILE A 108 -1.65 -9.10 -8.16
N GLY A 109 -1.49 -10.23 -7.47
CA GLY A 109 -0.34 -11.09 -7.70
C GLY A 109 -0.33 -11.74 -9.08
N PHE A 110 -1.50 -12.05 -9.63
CA PHE A 110 -1.61 -12.52 -11.01
C PHE A 110 -1.26 -11.42 -12.02
N VAL A 111 -1.89 -10.24 -11.92
CA VAL A 111 -1.75 -9.16 -12.91
C VAL A 111 -0.35 -8.54 -12.90
N TYR A 112 0.23 -8.32 -11.72
CA TYR A 112 1.51 -7.62 -11.58
C TYR A 112 2.70 -8.58 -11.36
N GLY A 113 2.47 -9.88 -11.20
CA GLY A 113 3.53 -10.86 -10.96
C GLY A 113 4.29 -10.67 -9.63
N VAL A 114 3.65 -10.05 -8.64
CA VAL A 114 4.23 -9.71 -7.33
C VAL A 114 3.47 -10.37 -6.19
N GLU A 115 4.17 -10.65 -5.09
CA GLU A 115 3.49 -11.06 -3.85
C GLU A 115 3.19 -9.84 -3.01
N VAL A 116 1.98 -9.75 -2.48
CA VAL A 116 1.51 -8.58 -1.73
C VAL A 116 0.71 -8.99 -0.51
N SER A 117 0.71 -8.16 0.54
CA SER A 117 -0.35 -8.13 1.54
C SER A 117 -1.36 -7.07 1.14
N VAL A 118 -2.64 -7.37 1.37
CA VAL A 118 -3.74 -6.42 1.23
C VAL A 118 -4.41 -6.32 2.57
N ASN A 119 -4.35 -5.14 3.17
CA ASN A 119 -4.89 -4.87 4.50
C ASN A 119 -5.83 -3.66 4.42
N ARG A 120 -6.68 -3.48 5.45
CA ARG A 120 -7.42 -2.21 5.60
C ARG A 120 -6.61 -1.23 6.43
N SER A 121 -6.56 0.02 5.99
CA SER A 121 -5.97 1.10 6.77
C SER A 121 -6.85 1.37 8.00
N PRO A 122 -6.28 1.39 9.22
CA PRO A 122 -7.04 1.74 10.41
C PRO A 122 -7.49 3.21 10.42
N VAL A 123 -6.85 4.06 9.61
CA VAL A 123 -7.14 5.49 9.52
C VAL A 123 -8.25 5.78 8.51
N THR A 124 -8.17 5.18 7.32
CA THR A 124 -9.11 5.50 6.22
C THR A 124 -10.17 4.43 5.99
N GLY A 125 -10.03 3.23 6.58
CA GLY A 125 -10.90 2.07 6.33
C GLY A 125 -10.77 1.45 4.93
N ARG A 126 -10.01 2.09 4.03
CA ARG A 126 -9.78 1.63 2.66
C ARG A 126 -8.67 0.58 2.61
N VAL A 127 -8.69 -0.23 1.56
CA VAL A 127 -7.64 -1.22 1.32
C VAL A 127 -6.32 -0.50 1.00
N TYR A 128 -5.20 -1.06 1.43
CA TYR A 128 -3.86 -0.67 1.02
C TYR A 128 -3.03 -1.92 0.75
N VAL A 129 -2.15 -1.83 -0.23
CA VAL A 129 -1.37 -2.92 -0.78
C VAL A 129 0.09 -2.70 -0.44
N THR A 130 0.70 -3.69 0.20
CA THR A 130 2.14 -3.67 0.53
C THR A 130 2.85 -4.82 -0.17
N PRO A 131 3.91 -4.56 -0.96
CA PRO A 131 4.69 -5.62 -1.58
C PRO A 131 5.46 -6.43 -0.54
N ILE A 132 5.42 -7.76 -0.69
CA ILE A 132 6.19 -8.70 0.13
C ILE A 132 7.42 -9.12 -0.69
N SER A 133 8.62 -8.86 -0.18
CA SER A 133 9.84 -9.18 -0.94
C SER A 133 10.07 -10.69 -1.05
N LYS A 134 10.57 -11.15 -2.21
CA LYS A 134 10.97 -12.55 -2.45
C LYS A 134 12.01 -13.10 -1.47
N ARG A 135 12.71 -12.22 -0.73
CA ARG A 135 13.66 -12.60 0.33
C ARG A 135 12.98 -13.36 1.47
N TRP A 136 11.66 -13.26 1.62
CA TRP A 136 10.87 -14.04 2.57
C TRP A 136 10.63 -15.48 2.11
N ARG A 137 10.29 -15.69 0.82
CA ARG A 137 10.07 -17.02 0.22
C ARG A 137 11.32 -17.91 0.19
N TYR A 138 12.51 -17.33 0.00
CA TYR A 138 13.76 -18.11 0.05
C TYR A 138 13.97 -18.74 1.44
N LYS A 139 13.40 -18.15 2.51
CA LYS A 139 13.49 -18.67 3.88
C LYS A 139 12.51 -19.78 4.17
N GLU A 140 11.30 -19.73 3.63
CA GLU A 140 10.32 -20.81 3.78
C GLU A 140 10.75 -22.07 3.00
N ALA A 141 11.31 -21.91 1.80
CA ALA A 141 11.83 -23.04 1.03
C ALA A 141 13.11 -23.66 1.64
N LEU A 142 13.89 -22.90 2.41
CA LEU A 142 15.06 -23.38 3.18
C LEU A 142 14.70 -23.94 4.56
N SER A 143 13.42 -23.89 4.98
CA SER A 143 12.91 -24.37 6.27
C SER A 143 13.04 -25.89 6.52
N GLY A 144 13.90 -26.59 5.78
CA GLY A 144 13.98 -28.05 5.73
C GLY A 144 15.31 -28.66 6.19
N SER A 145 16.22 -27.97 6.88
CA SER A 145 17.45 -28.65 7.33
C SER A 145 17.80 -28.50 8.81
N ARG A 146 17.54 -27.35 9.46
CA ARG A 146 17.80 -27.18 10.90
C ARG A 146 16.83 -26.18 11.53
N MET A 147 16.18 -26.61 12.61
CA MET A 147 15.38 -25.77 13.50
C MET A 147 16.28 -25.14 14.58
N VAL A 148 16.12 -23.86 14.84
CA VAL A 148 16.80 -23.13 15.92
C VAL A 148 15.74 -22.56 16.87
N HIS A 149 15.76 -23.01 18.12
CA HIS A 149 14.93 -22.43 19.17
C HIS A 149 15.72 -21.33 19.89
N LEU A 150 15.18 -20.12 19.91
CA LEU A 150 15.80 -18.96 20.53
C LEU A 150 15.21 -18.72 21.92
N ILE A 151 16.06 -18.80 22.92
CA ILE A 151 15.75 -18.30 24.26
C ILE A 151 16.29 -16.88 24.34
N CYS A 152 15.39 -15.90 24.27
CA CYS A 152 15.73 -14.48 24.23
C CYS A 152 14.69 -13.64 24.97
N GLY A 153 15.11 -12.46 25.40
CA GLY A 153 14.28 -11.44 26.03
C GLY A 153 15.10 -10.18 26.27
N GLY A 154 14.45 -9.12 26.74
CA GLY A 154 15.12 -7.83 26.97
C GLY A 154 15.50 -7.13 25.67
N ASN A 155 14.70 -7.29 24.61
CA ASN A 155 14.87 -6.64 23.30
C ASN A 155 16.17 -7.00 22.55
N SER A 156 16.71 -8.21 22.77
CA SER A 156 17.98 -8.66 22.16
C SER A 156 17.80 -9.77 21.13
N GLY A 157 16.62 -10.39 21.11
CA GLY A 157 16.28 -11.52 20.25
C GLY A 157 15.93 -11.13 18.82
N GLY A 158 15.30 -9.96 18.61
CA GLY A 158 14.72 -9.58 17.33
C GLY A 158 15.74 -9.55 16.18
N GLY A 159 16.93 -9.00 16.43
CA GLY A 159 18.01 -8.98 15.44
C GLY A 159 18.50 -10.37 15.05
N LEU A 160 18.54 -11.31 16.01
CA LEU A 160 18.97 -12.68 15.77
C LEU A 160 17.89 -13.51 15.06
N MET A 161 16.62 -13.32 15.42
CA MET A 161 15.47 -13.88 14.71
C MET A 161 15.50 -13.49 13.23
N HIS A 162 15.69 -12.20 12.94
CA HIS A 162 15.82 -11.71 11.57
C HIS A 162 16.96 -12.40 10.83
N LYS A 163 18.16 -12.45 11.43
CA LYS A 163 19.37 -12.99 10.80
C LYS A 163 19.30 -14.50 10.57
N LEU A 164 18.77 -15.27 11.51
CA LEU A 164 18.58 -16.72 11.36
C LEU A 164 17.53 -17.03 10.28
N ARG A 165 16.42 -16.29 10.28
CA ARG A 165 15.47 -16.37 9.17
C ARG A 165 16.16 -15.99 7.85
N GLU A 166 16.97 -14.93 7.80
CA GLU A 166 17.77 -14.53 6.59
C GLU A 166 18.66 -15.61 6.04
N GLN A 167 19.20 -16.45 6.91
CA GLN A 167 20.04 -17.58 6.53
C GLN A 167 19.23 -18.85 6.19
N GLY A 168 17.90 -18.80 6.25
CA GLY A 168 17.01 -19.90 5.88
C GLY A 168 16.75 -20.91 6.99
N PHE A 169 17.08 -20.61 8.24
CA PHE A 169 16.74 -21.50 9.36
C PHE A 169 15.24 -21.43 9.67
N GLY A 170 14.68 -22.58 10.06
CA GLY A 170 13.43 -22.59 10.80
C GLY A 170 13.69 -22.07 12.21
N VAL A 171 12.90 -21.13 12.69
CA VAL A 171 13.11 -20.47 13.99
C VAL A 171 11.87 -20.64 14.83
N SER A 172 12.02 -20.98 16.10
CA SER A 172 11.03 -20.80 17.16
C SER A 172 11.66 -19.98 18.27
N ALA A 173 10.88 -19.35 19.13
CA ALA A 173 11.41 -18.56 20.24
C ALA A 173 10.61 -18.74 21.53
N GLY A 174 11.24 -18.54 22.68
CA GLY A 174 10.59 -18.71 23.98
C GLY A 174 11.58 -18.91 25.11
N VAL A 175 11.24 -18.60 26.36
CA VAL A 175 10.00 -17.95 26.79
C VAL A 175 10.16 -16.43 26.68
N ILE A 176 9.32 -15.77 25.88
CA ILE A 176 9.36 -14.31 25.68
C ILE A 176 8.18 -13.65 26.40
N ASN A 177 8.40 -12.49 27.00
CA ASN A 177 7.32 -11.72 27.58
C ASN A 177 6.41 -11.13 26.49
N VAL A 178 5.09 -11.24 26.64
CA VAL A 178 4.09 -10.75 25.65
C VAL A 178 4.25 -9.25 25.34
N LEU A 179 4.83 -8.48 26.28
CA LEU A 179 5.07 -7.03 26.15
C LEU A 179 6.50 -6.68 25.68
N ASP A 180 7.32 -7.67 25.31
CA ASP A 180 8.69 -7.46 24.81
C ASP A 180 8.67 -7.15 23.30
N SER A 181 9.57 -6.28 22.83
CA SER A 181 9.71 -6.02 21.39
C SER A 181 10.17 -7.27 20.61
N ASP A 182 10.83 -8.21 21.28
CA ASP A 182 11.17 -9.53 20.73
C ASP A 182 9.91 -10.35 20.42
N HIS A 183 8.82 -10.17 21.18
CA HIS A 183 7.53 -10.83 20.93
C HIS A 183 6.81 -10.23 19.71
N GLU A 184 6.80 -8.89 19.59
CA GLU A 184 6.28 -8.21 18.39
C GLU A 184 7.08 -8.61 17.13
N THR A 185 8.41 -8.71 17.26
CA THR A 185 9.28 -9.14 16.18
C THR A 185 8.98 -10.58 15.76
N ALA A 186 8.80 -11.50 16.72
CA ALA A 186 8.43 -12.88 16.45
C ALA A 186 7.08 -12.98 15.71
N GLN A 187 6.06 -12.22 16.12
CA GLN A 187 4.77 -12.16 15.43
C GLN A 187 4.89 -11.64 14.00
N SER A 188 5.67 -10.57 13.79
CA SER A 188 5.88 -9.99 12.45
C SER A 188 6.60 -10.94 11.48
N LEU A 189 7.40 -11.86 12.01
CA LEU A 189 8.19 -12.83 11.26
C LEU A 189 7.50 -14.20 11.10
N ASP A 190 6.29 -14.36 11.67
CA ASP A 190 5.54 -15.61 11.78
C ASP A 190 6.37 -16.74 12.42
N ILE A 191 7.08 -16.39 13.50
CA ILE A 191 7.91 -17.31 14.29
C ILE A 191 7.07 -17.89 15.42
N PRO A 192 6.94 -19.23 15.56
CA PRO A 192 6.29 -19.86 16.70
C PRO A 192 6.95 -19.41 18.00
N VAL A 193 6.18 -18.79 18.90
CA VAL A 193 6.67 -18.24 20.16
C VAL A 193 5.96 -18.89 21.34
N VAL A 194 6.73 -19.29 22.36
CA VAL A 194 6.21 -19.57 23.69
C VAL A 194 6.30 -18.27 24.48
N SER A 195 5.16 -17.73 24.86
CA SER A 195 5.07 -16.45 25.56
C SER A 195 4.54 -16.60 26.98
N GLU A 196 5.09 -15.84 27.92
CA GLU A 196 4.63 -15.77 29.31
C GLU A 196 4.31 -14.34 29.73
N ALA A 197 3.49 -14.21 30.76
CA ALA A 197 3.26 -12.92 31.39
C ALA A 197 4.49 -12.47 32.20
N PRO A 198 4.72 -11.16 32.40
CA PRO A 198 5.77 -10.70 33.30
C PRO A 198 5.57 -11.25 34.71
N PHE A 199 6.63 -11.83 35.30
CA PHE A 199 6.63 -12.29 36.70
C PHE A 199 5.57 -13.36 37.04
N SER A 200 5.12 -14.16 36.07
CA SER A 200 4.24 -15.31 36.30
C SER A 200 4.99 -16.56 36.76
N SER A 201 4.27 -17.44 37.45
CA SER A 201 4.69 -18.84 37.67
C SER A 201 4.84 -19.55 36.32
N ILE A 202 5.79 -20.47 36.20
CA ILE A 202 5.94 -21.31 35.00
C ILE A 202 4.63 -22.09 34.78
N SER A 203 3.96 -21.88 33.65
CA SER A 203 2.81 -22.69 33.24
C SER A 203 3.24 -24.09 32.75
N GLU A 204 2.40 -25.11 32.95
CA GLU A 204 2.66 -26.50 32.52
C GLU A 204 2.61 -26.70 31.00
#